data_AF-A0A0D0Y5D9-F1
#
_entry.id   AF-A0A0D0Y5D9-F1
#
_cell.length_a   1.000
_cell.length_b   1.000
_cell.length_c   1.000
_cell.angle_alpha   90.00
_cell.angle_beta   90.00
_cell.angle_gamma   90.00
#
_symmetry.space_group_name_H-M   'P 1'
#
loop_
_entity.id
_entity.type
_entity.pdbx_description
1 polymer ?
#
loop_
_entity_poly.entity_id
_entity_poly.type
_entity_poly.pdbx_seq_one_letter_code
_entity_poly.pdbx_strand_id
1 'polypeptide(L)'
;MKIDIVLPWVDGGDPVWASKKLHYQNNGDGDIDYSETQELNGNEKYRDSGTLKYVLRSIVKYAPWVNHIYLVTDHQVPDWLTTDSPLLTVVNHDEYIPKKWLPTFSSNPIILNSFRINNLSEHFILFNDDMILNANVKPTDFFKNDGLPVDIGVYSVIPSFEDFSHLILNNTIVVNKHFSKWTGIKSNFLVF
;
A
#
# COMPACT_ATOMS: atom_id res chain seq x y z
N MET A 1 1.66 21.76 -6.41
CA MET A 1 2.13 20.38 -6.38
C MET A 1 0.96 19.48 -6.74
N LYS A 2 1.12 18.57 -7.71
CA LYS A 2 0.12 17.54 -7.99
C LYS A 2 0.39 16.37 -7.04
N ILE A 3 -0.65 15.88 -6.38
CA ILE A 3 -0.55 14.76 -5.45
C ILE A 3 -1.57 13.72 -5.85
N ASP A 4 -1.09 12.54 -6.19
CA ASP A 4 -1.93 11.41 -6.56
C ASP A 4 -2.13 10.45 -5.39
N ILE A 5 -3.09 9.55 -5.51
CA ILE A 5 -3.28 8.43 -4.60
C ILE A 5 -3.08 7.13 -5.36
N VAL A 6 -2.30 6.22 -4.78
CA VAL A 6 -2.26 4.82 -5.20
C VAL A 6 -2.99 4.00 -4.14
N LEU A 7 -4.03 3.29 -4.58
CA LEU A 7 -4.96 2.55 -3.73
C LEU A 7 -5.03 1.10 -4.21
N PRO A 8 -4.28 0.16 -3.60
CA PRO A 8 -4.38 -1.25 -3.93
C PRO A 8 -5.67 -1.83 -3.36
N TRP A 9 -6.31 -2.71 -4.11
CA TRP A 9 -7.50 -3.45 -3.69
C TRP A 9 -7.57 -4.79 -4.41
N VAL A 10 -8.11 -5.79 -3.72
CA VAL A 10 -8.39 -7.11 -4.27
C VAL A 10 -9.69 -7.64 -3.66
N ASP A 11 -10.51 -8.32 -4.46
CA ASP A 11 -11.62 -9.12 -3.98
C ASP A 11 -11.25 -10.61 -4.02
N GLY A 12 -10.96 -11.18 -2.85
CA GLY A 12 -10.70 -12.61 -2.70
C GLY A 12 -11.93 -13.50 -2.93
N GLY A 13 -13.13 -12.91 -3.01
CA GLY A 13 -14.37 -13.59 -3.40
C GLY A 13 -14.50 -13.82 -4.92
N ASP A 14 -13.66 -13.19 -5.74
CA ASP A 14 -13.64 -13.39 -7.18
C ASP A 14 -13.14 -14.79 -7.55
N PRO A 15 -13.96 -15.64 -8.21
CA PRO A 15 -13.57 -17.00 -8.56
C PRO A 15 -12.41 -17.09 -9.56
N VAL A 16 -12.25 -16.09 -10.44
CA VAL A 16 -11.16 -16.05 -11.43
C VAL A 16 -9.84 -15.79 -10.71
N TRP A 17 -9.82 -14.77 -9.84
CA TRP A 17 -8.65 -14.44 -9.05
C TRP A 17 -8.29 -15.57 -8.06
N ALA A 18 -9.28 -16.12 -7.36
CA ALA A 18 -9.07 -17.20 -6.40
C ALA A 18 -8.50 -18.47 -7.08
N SER A 19 -9.01 -18.81 -8.27
CA SER A 19 -8.49 -19.94 -9.05
C SER A 19 -7.06 -19.70 -9.52
N LYS A 20 -6.73 -18.46 -9.95
CA LYS A 20 -5.37 -18.07 -10.32
C LYS A 20 -4.42 -18.19 -9.13
N LYS A 21 -4.79 -17.67 -7.95
CA LYS A 21 -3.98 -17.79 -6.73
C LYS A 21 -3.74 -19.26 -6.37
N LEU A 22 -4.80 -20.07 -6.34
CA LEU A 22 -4.70 -21.49 -6.00
C LEU A 22 -3.79 -22.26 -6.98
N HIS A 23 -3.85 -21.94 -8.27
CA HIS A 23 -2.97 -22.54 -9.27
C HIS A 23 -1.49 -22.28 -8.97
N TYR A 24 -1.11 -21.04 -8.63
CA TYR A 24 0.28 -20.71 -8.31
C TYR A 24 0.72 -21.15 -6.91
N GLN A 25 -0.23 -21.29 -5.97
CA GLN A 25 0.05 -21.90 -4.66
C GLN A 25 0.39 -23.38 -4.79
N ASN A 26 -0.33 -24.13 -5.64
CA ASN A 26 -0.11 -25.58 -5.78
C ASN A 26 1.04 -25.95 -6.72
N ASN A 27 1.40 -25.05 -7.65
CA ASN A 27 2.44 -25.29 -8.67
C ASN A 27 3.68 -24.40 -8.48
N GLY A 28 3.91 -23.89 -7.27
CA GLY A 28 5.12 -23.13 -6.96
C GLY A 28 6.37 -24.01 -7.04
N ASP A 29 7.47 -23.46 -7.56
CA ASP A 29 8.76 -24.13 -7.55
C ASP A 29 9.30 -24.21 -6.10
N GLY A 30 9.17 -25.38 -5.47
CA GLY A 30 9.82 -25.72 -4.20
C GLY A 30 9.01 -26.67 -3.31
N ASP A 31 9.71 -27.55 -2.58
CA ASP A 31 9.16 -28.35 -1.46
C ASP A 31 8.86 -27.45 -0.25
N ILE A 32 8.04 -26.42 -0.43
CA ILE A 32 7.59 -25.57 0.67
C ILE A 32 6.39 -26.28 1.29
N ASP A 33 6.53 -26.71 2.53
CA ASP A 33 5.42 -27.22 3.31
C ASP A 33 4.42 -26.08 3.56
N TYR A 34 3.36 -26.05 2.75
CA TYR A 34 2.32 -25.03 2.84
C TYR A 34 1.48 -25.12 4.11
N SER A 35 1.64 -26.17 4.95
CA SER A 35 0.87 -26.32 6.19
C SER A 35 1.17 -25.21 7.21
N GLU A 36 2.42 -24.72 7.29
CA GLU A 36 2.78 -23.55 8.11
C GLU A 36 2.41 -22.21 7.44
N THR A 37 2.21 -22.19 6.11
CA THR A 37 1.94 -20.95 5.35
C THR A 37 0.47 -20.51 5.39
N GLN A 38 -0.45 -21.36 5.87
CA GLN A 38 -1.88 -21.07 5.93
C GLN A 38 -2.17 -19.83 6.80
N GLU A 39 -1.45 -19.63 7.91
CA GLU A 39 -1.63 -18.46 8.77
C GLU A 39 -1.10 -17.15 8.14
N LEU A 40 -0.06 -17.24 7.31
CA LEU A 40 0.55 -16.07 6.67
C LEU A 40 -0.12 -15.69 5.33
N ASN A 41 -0.80 -16.64 4.69
CA ASN A 41 -1.42 -16.51 3.36
C ASN A 41 -2.92 -16.86 3.35
N GLY A 42 -3.56 -16.75 4.51
CA GLY A 42 -4.96 -17.09 4.72
C GLY A 42 -5.91 -16.21 3.92
N ASN A 43 -7.15 -16.67 3.78
CA ASN A 43 -8.17 -15.99 2.98
C ASN A 43 -8.55 -14.62 3.54
N GLU A 44 -8.37 -14.40 4.85
CA GLU A 44 -8.59 -13.12 5.52
C GLU A 44 -7.70 -11.99 4.99
N LYS A 45 -6.52 -12.32 4.44
CA LYS A 45 -5.60 -11.34 3.82
C LYS A 45 -6.12 -10.77 2.50
N TYR A 46 -7.13 -11.40 1.90
CA TYR A 46 -7.66 -11.06 0.58
C TYR A 46 -9.15 -10.73 0.64
N ARG A 47 -9.74 -10.67 1.83
CA ARG A 47 -11.16 -10.44 2.01
C ARG A 47 -11.51 -8.99 1.71
N ASP A 48 -12.36 -8.76 0.71
CA ASP A 48 -13.01 -7.45 0.55
C ASP A 48 -13.97 -7.19 1.71
N SER A 49 -13.77 -6.05 2.40
CA SER A 49 -14.63 -5.62 3.50
C SER A 49 -15.81 -4.75 3.02
N GLY A 50 -15.91 -4.49 1.71
CA GLY A 50 -16.93 -3.62 1.12
C GLY A 50 -16.75 -2.14 1.47
N THR A 51 -15.58 -1.76 1.99
CA THR A 51 -15.21 -0.43 2.47
C THR A 51 -14.75 0.49 1.36
N LEU A 52 -14.26 -0.04 0.23
CA LEU A 52 -13.66 0.72 -0.86
C LEU A 52 -14.53 1.88 -1.36
N LYS A 53 -15.85 1.69 -1.47
CA LYS A 53 -16.79 2.76 -1.87
C LYS A 53 -16.82 3.93 -0.89
N TYR A 54 -16.63 3.66 0.41
CA TYR A 54 -16.57 4.69 1.44
C TYR A 54 -15.19 5.35 1.48
N VAL A 55 -14.13 4.59 1.27
CA VAL A 55 -12.76 5.10 1.08
C VAL A 55 -12.72 6.13 -0.04
N LEU A 56 -13.15 5.77 -1.25
CA LEU A 56 -13.18 6.69 -2.40
C LEU A 56 -14.02 7.95 -2.13
N ARG A 57 -15.22 7.79 -1.54
CA ARG A 57 -16.07 8.94 -1.19
C ARG A 57 -15.43 9.82 -0.11
N SER A 58 -14.70 9.23 0.82
CA SER A 58 -13.98 9.98 1.86
C SER A 58 -12.87 10.83 1.26
N ILE A 59 -12.11 10.29 0.30
CA ILE A 59 -11.07 11.02 -0.44
C ILE A 59 -11.70 12.22 -1.15
N VAL A 60 -12.75 12.00 -1.94
CA VAL A 60 -13.42 13.09 -2.68
C VAL A 60 -13.96 14.17 -1.74
N LYS A 61 -14.50 13.77 -0.59
CA LYS A 61 -15.11 14.70 0.38
C LYS A 61 -14.07 15.49 1.18
N TYR A 62 -13.01 14.83 1.63
CA TYR A 62 -12.11 15.35 2.66
C TYR A 62 -10.72 15.72 2.14
N ALA A 63 -10.36 15.29 0.93
CA ALA A 63 -9.13 15.66 0.24
C ALA A 63 -9.41 16.13 -1.21
N PRO A 64 -10.23 17.18 -1.41
CA PRO A 64 -10.64 17.63 -2.74
C PRO A 64 -9.49 18.18 -3.62
N TRP A 65 -8.29 18.30 -3.05
CA TRP A 65 -7.06 18.71 -3.74
C TRP A 65 -6.32 17.55 -4.40
N VAL A 66 -6.72 16.30 -4.17
CA VAL A 66 -6.13 15.12 -4.81
C VAL A 66 -6.25 15.27 -6.32
N ASN A 67 -5.13 15.08 -7.02
CA ASN A 67 -5.05 15.25 -8.47
C ASN A 67 -5.63 14.04 -9.21
N HIS A 68 -5.24 12.83 -8.82
CA HIS A 68 -5.71 11.59 -9.45
C HIS A 68 -5.68 10.41 -8.48
N ILE A 69 -6.54 9.42 -8.70
CA ILE A 69 -6.59 8.16 -7.93
C ILE A 69 -6.30 7.00 -8.87
N TYR A 70 -5.27 6.21 -8.57
CA TYR A 70 -4.95 4.97 -9.23
C TYR A 70 -5.43 3.80 -8.37
N LEU A 71 -6.55 3.19 -8.76
CA LEU A 71 -7.05 1.96 -8.13
C LEU A 71 -6.28 0.78 -8.71
N VAL A 72 -5.37 0.21 -7.93
CA VAL A 72 -4.49 -0.88 -8.35
C VAL A 72 -5.15 -2.22 -8.05
N THR A 73 -5.28 -3.09 -9.05
CA THR A 73 -5.99 -4.38 -8.94
C THR A 73 -5.28 -5.50 -9.71
N ASP A 74 -5.79 -6.73 -9.59
CA ASP A 74 -5.39 -7.86 -10.43
C ASP A 74 -6.50 -8.25 -11.42
N HIS A 75 -6.79 -7.35 -12.38
CA HIS A 75 -7.86 -7.51 -13.38
C HIS A 75 -9.27 -7.52 -12.79
N GLN A 76 -9.48 -6.74 -11.72
CA GLN A 76 -10.76 -6.64 -11.03
C GLN A 76 -11.32 -5.22 -11.13
N VAL A 77 -12.64 -5.11 -11.28
CA VAL A 77 -13.36 -3.84 -11.23
C VAL A 77 -14.59 -4.05 -10.36
N PRO A 78 -14.78 -3.29 -9.27
CA PRO A 78 -16.00 -3.39 -8.48
C PRO A 78 -17.24 -3.04 -9.32
N ASP A 79 -18.30 -3.84 -9.25
CA ASP A 79 -19.52 -3.65 -10.07
C ASP A 79 -20.18 -2.28 -9.93
N TRP A 80 -19.99 -1.62 -8.78
CA TRP A 80 -20.54 -0.29 -8.49
C TRP A 80 -19.64 0.85 -8.97
N LEU A 81 -18.42 0.57 -9.42
CA LEU A 81 -17.44 1.58 -9.82
C LEU A 81 -17.62 1.93 -11.29
N THR A 82 -17.93 3.21 -11.57
CA THR A 82 -17.87 3.75 -12.93
C THR A 82 -16.43 4.10 -13.27
N THR A 83 -15.89 3.51 -14.33
CA THR A 83 -14.49 3.70 -14.77
C THR A 83 -14.29 4.92 -15.67
N ASP A 84 -15.37 5.55 -16.15
CA ASP A 84 -15.34 6.78 -16.96
C ASP A 84 -15.25 8.04 -16.09
N SER A 85 -14.31 8.05 -15.13
CA SER A 85 -14.08 9.17 -14.23
C SER A 85 -12.77 9.87 -14.58
N PRO A 86 -12.75 11.21 -14.72
CA PRO A 86 -11.51 11.94 -14.92
C PRO A 86 -10.59 11.93 -13.69
N LEU A 87 -11.10 11.54 -12.51
CA LEU A 87 -10.37 11.53 -11.24
C LEU A 87 -9.77 10.16 -10.91
N LEU A 88 -10.21 9.09 -11.56
CA LEU A 88 -9.85 7.72 -11.19
C LEU A 88 -9.47 6.88 -12.40
N THR A 89 -8.40 6.10 -12.29
CA THR A 89 -8.02 5.09 -13.28
C THR A 89 -7.80 3.76 -12.57
N VAL A 90 -8.38 2.69 -13.11
CA VAL A 90 -8.07 1.33 -12.69
C VAL A 90 -6.80 0.90 -13.41
N VAL A 91 -5.82 0.41 -12.65
CA VAL A 91 -4.53 -0.06 -13.18
C VAL A 91 -4.30 -1.48 -12.69
N ASN A 92 -3.94 -2.37 -13.60
CA ASN A 92 -3.65 -3.76 -13.28
C ASN A 92 -2.16 -3.96 -12.96
N HIS A 93 -1.86 -4.96 -12.13
CA HIS A 93 -0.48 -5.29 -11.75
C HIS A 93 0.47 -5.45 -12.95
N ASP A 94 0.01 -6.03 -14.06
CA ASP A 94 0.81 -6.26 -15.27
C ASP A 94 1.04 -5.02 -16.15
N GLU A 95 0.39 -3.90 -15.85
CA GLU A 95 0.61 -2.63 -16.54
C GLU A 95 1.88 -1.92 -16.08
N TYR A 96 2.34 -2.18 -14.85
CA TYR A 96 3.47 -1.45 -14.26
C TYR A 96 4.52 -2.35 -13.58
N ILE A 97 4.18 -3.58 -13.18
CA ILE A 97 5.13 -4.53 -12.59
C ILE A 97 5.79 -5.33 -13.72
N PRO A 98 7.14 -5.38 -13.79
CA PRO A 98 7.85 -6.23 -14.74
C PRO A 98 7.40 -7.70 -14.69
N LYS A 99 7.11 -8.29 -15.86
CA LYS A 99 6.57 -9.66 -16.02
C LYS A 99 7.31 -10.75 -15.24
N LYS A 100 8.63 -10.61 -15.05
CA LYS A 100 9.45 -11.56 -14.28
C LYS A 100 9.10 -11.63 -12.78
N TRP A 101 8.32 -10.69 -12.27
CA TRP A 101 7.85 -10.63 -10.88
C TRP A 101 6.34 -10.88 -10.79
N LEU A 102 5.72 -11.39 -11.86
CA LEU A 102 4.30 -11.65 -11.94
C LEU A 102 4.00 -13.14 -12.20
N PRO A 103 2.84 -13.64 -11.73
CA PRO A 103 1.89 -12.94 -10.86
C PRO A 103 2.43 -12.80 -9.43
N THR A 104 1.94 -11.80 -8.70
CA THR A 104 2.18 -11.64 -7.27
C THR A 104 0.85 -11.46 -6.56
N PHE A 105 0.73 -12.07 -5.37
CA PHE A 105 -0.40 -11.90 -4.46
C PHE A 105 0.02 -11.15 -3.18
N SER A 106 1.31 -10.83 -3.06
CA SER A 106 1.83 -10.06 -1.94
C SER A 106 1.71 -8.56 -2.23
N SER A 107 1.20 -7.80 -1.27
CA SER A 107 1.15 -6.33 -1.33
C SER A 107 2.53 -5.69 -1.42
N ASN A 108 3.58 -6.34 -0.90
CA ASN A 108 4.94 -5.80 -0.90
C ASN A 108 5.46 -5.55 -2.33
N PRO A 109 5.55 -6.55 -3.24
CA PRO A 109 5.88 -6.30 -4.64
C PRO A 109 4.96 -5.32 -5.36
N ILE A 110 3.66 -5.34 -5.04
CA ILE A 110 2.64 -4.46 -5.65
C ILE A 110 2.97 -2.99 -5.34
N ILE A 111 3.16 -2.68 -4.04
CA ILE A 111 3.44 -1.34 -3.55
C ILE A 111 4.84 -0.87 -3.92
N LEU A 112 5.85 -1.76 -3.83
CA LEU A 112 7.24 -1.42 -4.17
C LEU A 112 7.42 -1.02 -5.64
N ASN A 113 6.51 -1.44 -6.53
CA ASN A 113 6.56 -1.07 -7.94
C ASN A 113 5.64 0.10 -8.29
N SER A 114 4.82 0.63 -7.37
CA SER A 114 3.81 1.67 -7.67
C SER A 114 4.37 2.89 -8.39
N PHE A 115 5.63 3.26 -8.13
CA PHE A 115 6.34 4.36 -8.81
C PHE A 115 6.46 4.17 -10.34
N ARG A 116 6.19 2.97 -10.86
CA ARG A 116 6.21 2.64 -12.29
C ARG A 116 4.87 2.85 -12.99
N ILE A 117 3.80 3.15 -12.23
CA ILE A 117 2.47 3.41 -12.80
C ILE A 117 2.58 4.58 -13.78
N ASN A 118 2.09 4.37 -15.00
CA ASN A 118 2.17 5.38 -16.04
C ASN A 118 1.38 6.63 -15.63
N ASN A 119 1.96 7.81 -15.88
CA ASN A 119 1.43 9.13 -15.51
C ASN A 119 1.28 9.40 -13.99
N LEU A 120 1.77 8.52 -13.11
CA LEU A 120 1.80 8.80 -11.67
C LEU A 120 2.68 10.03 -11.40
N SER A 121 2.16 10.99 -10.65
CA SER A 121 2.90 12.16 -10.22
C SER A 121 4.04 11.79 -9.29
N GLU A 122 5.12 12.59 -9.28
CA GLU A 122 6.25 12.44 -8.36
C GLU A 122 5.82 12.37 -6.89
N HIS A 123 4.76 13.09 -6.53
CA HIS A 123 4.20 13.07 -5.18
C HIS A 123 2.92 12.25 -5.21
N PHE A 124 2.90 11.15 -4.45
CA PHE A 124 1.72 10.31 -4.30
C PHE A 124 1.61 9.76 -2.89
N ILE A 125 0.39 9.47 -2.48
CA ILE A 125 0.06 8.87 -1.20
C ILE A 125 -0.30 7.41 -1.44
N LEU A 126 0.37 6.51 -0.71
CA LEU A 126 -0.07 5.13 -0.58
C LEU A 126 -1.23 5.09 0.41
N PHE A 127 -2.40 4.68 -0.06
CA PHE A 127 -3.61 4.57 0.73
C PHE A 127 -4.09 3.12 0.71
N ASN A 128 -4.81 2.66 1.73
CA ASN A 128 -5.40 1.31 1.74
C ASN A 128 -6.92 1.38 1.56
N ASP A 129 -7.52 0.27 1.15
CA ASP A 129 -8.95 0.08 0.93
C ASP A 129 -9.80 0.01 2.22
N ASP A 130 -9.13 0.01 3.38
CA ASP A 130 -9.70 0.11 4.72
C ASP A 130 -9.39 1.45 5.44
N MET A 131 -8.74 2.41 4.76
CA MET A 131 -8.45 3.73 5.30
C MET A 131 -9.54 4.74 4.94
N ILE A 132 -10.16 5.37 5.93
CA ILE A 132 -11.23 6.37 5.72
C ILE A 132 -10.80 7.71 6.30
N LEU A 133 -10.86 8.75 5.48
CA LEU A 133 -10.75 10.14 5.97
C LEU A 133 -12.05 10.52 6.69
N ASN A 134 -11.94 11.00 7.93
CA ASN A 134 -13.08 11.41 8.75
C ASN A 134 -13.20 12.94 8.91
N ALA A 135 -12.19 13.69 8.47
CA ALA A 135 -12.14 15.15 8.50
C ALA A 135 -11.31 15.69 7.33
N ASN A 136 -11.50 16.97 6.98
CA ASN A 136 -10.76 17.62 5.90
C ASN A 136 -9.26 17.61 6.20
N VAL A 137 -8.47 17.19 5.21
CA VAL A 137 -7.00 17.21 5.24
C VAL A 137 -6.47 18.21 4.21
N LYS A 138 -5.25 18.67 4.41
CA LYS A 138 -4.53 19.60 3.53
C LYS A 138 -3.36 18.87 2.84
N PRO A 139 -2.90 19.35 1.68
CA PRO A 139 -1.68 18.84 1.06
C PRO A 139 -0.47 18.84 2.02
N THR A 140 -0.40 19.87 2.87
CA THR A 140 0.65 20.07 3.86
C THR A 140 0.67 19.05 4.99
N ASP A 141 -0.40 18.26 5.14
CA ASP A 141 -0.44 17.16 6.11
C ASP A 141 0.36 15.95 5.61
N PHE A 142 0.65 15.87 4.29
CA PHE A 142 1.36 14.77 3.65
C PHE A 142 2.71 15.19 3.07
N PHE A 143 2.83 16.43 2.61
CA PHE A 143 4.05 16.94 1.97
C PHE A 143 4.28 18.40 2.36
N LYS A 144 5.50 18.73 2.77
CA LYS A 144 5.91 20.12 3.01
C LYS A 144 5.92 20.91 1.70
N ASN A 145 5.97 22.25 1.83
CA ASN A 145 6.05 23.15 0.68
C ASN A 145 7.30 22.93 -0.20
N ASP A 146 8.36 22.34 0.36
CA ASP A 146 9.59 21.96 -0.34
C ASP A 146 9.49 20.59 -1.04
N GLY A 147 8.33 19.92 -0.99
CA GLY A 147 8.06 18.63 -1.62
C GLY A 147 8.44 17.42 -0.76
N LEU A 148 9.09 17.61 0.38
CA LEU A 148 9.47 16.48 1.24
C LEU A 148 8.23 15.88 1.94
N PRO A 149 8.14 14.54 2.05
CA PRO A 149 7.04 13.89 2.74
C PRO A 149 7.03 14.27 4.22
N VAL A 150 5.82 14.38 4.76
CA VAL A 150 5.55 14.54 6.19
C VAL A 150 5.26 13.16 6.74
N ASP A 151 5.97 12.79 7.80
CA ASP A 151 5.78 11.53 8.52
C ASP A 151 5.65 11.82 10.01
N ILE A 152 5.09 10.88 10.76
CA ILE A 152 4.87 10.99 12.20
C ILE A 152 5.98 10.22 12.91
N GLY A 153 6.77 10.90 13.73
CA GLY A 153 7.81 10.27 14.55
C GLY A 153 7.21 9.52 15.74
N VAL A 154 6.64 8.33 15.51
CA VAL A 154 6.20 7.43 16.58
C VAL A 154 7.36 6.53 17.00
N TYR A 155 7.89 6.76 18.20
CA TYR A 155 8.86 5.86 18.79
C TYR A 155 8.15 4.73 19.54
N SER A 156 8.18 3.53 18.97
CA SER A 156 7.71 2.33 19.66
C SER A 156 8.87 1.56 20.28
N VAL A 157 8.60 0.85 21.37
CA VAL A 157 9.47 -0.22 21.84
C VAL A 157 9.41 -1.39 20.85
N ILE A 158 10.53 -2.11 20.71
CA ILE A 158 10.56 -3.40 20.01
C ILE A 158 10.32 -4.48 21.07
N PRO A 159 9.12 -5.07 21.17
CA PRO A 159 8.82 -6.04 22.21
C PRO A 159 9.63 -7.33 22.00
N SER A 160 10.15 -7.94 23.08
CA SER A 160 10.98 -9.16 22.98
C SER A 160 10.18 -10.46 22.94
N PHE A 161 8.85 -10.39 22.82
CA PHE A 161 7.94 -11.53 22.93
C PHE A 161 7.08 -11.73 21.67
N GLU A 162 7.33 -10.97 20.60
CA GLU A 162 6.63 -11.10 19.32
C GLU A 162 7.62 -11.46 18.22
N ASP A 163 7.31 -12.46 17.40
CA ASP A 163 8.18 -12.86 16.29
C ASP A 163 8.34 -11.75 15.24
N PHE A 164 7.31 -10.90 15.08
CA PHE A 164 7.34 -9.75 14.17
C PHE A 164 8.42 -8.72 14.56
N SER A 165 8.84 -8.69 15.83
CA SER A 165 9.89 -7.78 16.31
C SER A 165 11.24 -8.01 15.63
N HIS A 166 11.51 -9.21 15.14
CA HIS A 166 12.74 -9.50 14.40
C HIS A 166 12.83 -8.68 13.10
N LEU A 167 11.70 -8.48 12.40
CA LEU A 167 11.65 -7.64 11.20
C LEU A 167 12.01 -6.18 11.54
N ILE A 168 11.38 -5.63 12.58
CA ILE A 168 11.59 -4.25 13.03
C ILE A 168 13.04 -4.06 13.49
N LEU A 169 13.59 -5.01 14.25
CA LEU A 169 14.97 -4.97 14.73
C LEU A 169 15.98 -5.00 13.57
N ASN A 170 15.81 -5.93 12.63
CA ASN A 170 16.70 -6.05 11.47
C ASN A 170 16.70 -4.77 10.62
N ASN A 171 15.52 -4.22 10.34
CA ASN A 171 15.39 -2.96 9.62
C ASN A 171 16.04 -1.80 10.39
N THR A 172 15.83 -1.74 11.70
CA THR A 172 16.44 -0.72 12.57
C THR A 172 17.96 -0.82 12.60
N ILE A 173 18.53 -2.03 12.61
CA ILE A 173 19.99 -2.24 12.52
C ILE A 173 20.52 -1.67 11.21
N VAL A 174 19.87 -1.94 10.08
CA VAL A 174 20.30 -1.41 8.77
C VAL A 174 20.20 0.11 8.73
N VAL A 175 19.09 0.69 9.18
CA VAL A 175 18.91 2.14 9.25
C VAL A 175 20.00 2.78 10.12
N ASN A 176 20.27 2.21 11.30
CA ASN A 176 21.27 2.75 12.23
C ASN A 176 22.72 2.63 11.74
N LYS A 177 23.01 1.79 10.74
CA LYS A 177 24.32 1.77 10.08
C LYS A 177 24.59 3.01 9.24
N HIS A 178 23.52 3.64 8.72
CA HIS A 178 23.61 4.77 7.80
C HIS A 178 23.15 6.09 8.43
N PHE A 179 22.31 6.02 9.47
CA PHE A 179 21.68 7.18 10.09
C PHE A 179 21.85 7.14 11.61
N SER A 180 22.22 8.29 12.20
CA SER A 180 22.28 8.43 13.66
C SER A 180 20.96 8.95 14.20
N LYS A 181 20.24 8.12 14.97
CA LYS A 181 19.02 8.52 15.69
C LYS A 181 19.23 9.81 16.50
N TRP A 182 20.31 9.87 17.28
CA TRP A 182 20.57 11.01 18.16
C TRP A 182 20.91 12.29 17.38
N THR A 183 21.54 12.17 16.21
CA THR A 183 21.78 13.33 15.35
C THR A 183 20.44 13.91 14.89
N GLY A 184 19.53 13.06 14.40
CA GLY A 184 18.20 13.48 13.95
C GLY A 184 17.32 14.08 15.06
N ILE A 185 17.35 13.50 16.27
CA ILE A 185 16.62 14.04 17.42
C ILE A 185 17.19 15.40 17.84
N LYS A 186 18.52 15.53 17.96
CA LYS A 186 19.16 16.78 18.39
C LYS A 186 18.94 17.91 17.38
N SER A 187 18.98 17.63 16.08
CA SER A 187 18.76 18.65 15.05
C SER A 187 17.30 19.12 14.96
N ASN A 188 16.35 18.34 15.46
CA ASN A 188 14.91 18.63 15.37
C ASN A 188 14.22 18.67 16.75
N PHE A 189 14.96 18.89 17.84
CA PHE A 189 14.45 18.77 19.21
C PHE A 189 13.24 19.68 19.51
N LEU A 190 13.15 20.84 18.84
CA LEU A 190 12.05 21.80 18.99
C LEU A 190 10.86 21.55 18.05
N VAL A 191 10.97 20.56 17.16
CA VAL A 191 9.91 20.17 16.21
C VAL A 191 9.04 19.03 16.80
N PHE A 192 9.52 18.36 17.85
CA PHE A 192 8.82 17.32 18.60
C PHE A 192 8.14 17.88 19.84
#